data_AF-A0A4R7FN59-F1
#
_entry.id   AF-A0A4R7FN59-F1
#
_cell.length_a   1.000
_cell.length_b   1.000
_cell.length_c   1.000
_cell.angle_alpha   90.00
_cell.angle_beta   90.00
_cell.angle_gamma   90.00
#
_symmetry.space_group_name_H-M   'P 1'
#
loop_
_entity.id
_entity.type
_entity.pdbx_description
1 polymer ?
#
loop_
_entity_poly.entity_id
_entity_poly.type
_entity_poly.pdbx_seq_one_letter_code
_entity_poly.pdbx_strand_id
1 'polypeptide(L)'
;MFLIFAAIVAALFAVLGWRGLRRRRQLRFLQQYRFDAAYRKAIWRDYPYLSDANLAQAEEALRQFFIMHWLAPRAQLQMPSRLADALWHAFILDTRRYQQFCQRAFGHMFHHLPAQAASAGVSQHQAAQNQAAQMQPSWNAAMHSRRYMVGALLGGIPLLFALDAAAALEDGWLYPPELLDQWAAAFAQAAAAASSSMDSSSSPVSGSDSSSYRDDSSSAGDSSDVASSSTSADSDGGSSSCSGSSCGGSSCGGGSSD
;
A
#
# COMPACT_ATOMS: atom_id res chain seq x y z
N MET A 1 -12.28 -18.82 -36.67
CA MET A 1 -10.97 -18.33 -36.19
C MET A 1 -10.91 -16.80 -36.14
N PHE A 2 -10.50 -16.09 -37.19
CA PHE A 2 -10.17 -14.64 -37.15
C PHE A 2 -11.19 -13.74 -36.43
N LEU A 3 -12.49 -13.81 -36.77
CA LEU A 3 -13.53 -12.99 -36.13
C LEU A 3 -13.67 -13.23 -34.62
N ILE A 4 -13.44 -14.47 -34.16
CA ILE A 4 -13.49 -14.83 -32.73
C ILE A 4 -12.30 -14.24 -32.00
N PHE A 5 -11.10 -14.33 -32.59
CA PHE A 5 -9.89 -13.70 -32.06
C PHE A 5 -10.05 -12.17 -31.95
N ALA A 6 -10.55 -11.52 -33.01
CA ALA A 6 -10.82 -10.08 -33.02
C ALA A 6 -11.83 -9.66 -31.93
N ALA A 7 -12.89 -10.45 -31.72
CA ALA A 7 -13.87 -10.21 -30.66
C ALA A 7 -13.26 -10.35 -29.25
N ILE A 8 -12.42 -11.35 -29.01
CA ILE A 8 -11.70 -11.55 -27.73
C ILE A 8 -10.76 -10.36 -27.45
N VAL A 9 -9.98 -9.94 -28.46
CA VAL A 9 -9.07 -8.79 -28.35
C VAL A 9 -9.84 -7.48 -28.06
N ALA A 10 -10.96 -7.24 -28.77
CA ALA A 10 -11.81 -6.08 -28.53
C ALA A 10 -12.43 -6.08 -27.11
N ALA A 11 -12.90 -7.24 -26.63
CA ALA A 11 -13.42 -7.40 -25.29
C ALA A 11 -12.35 -7.15 -24.22
N LEU A 12 -11.12 -7.63 -24.44
CA LEU A 12 -9.98 -7.39 -23.54
C LEU A 12 -9.64 -5.89 -23.46
N PHE A 13 -9.58 -5.18 -24.59
CA PHE A 13 -9.38 -3.73 -24.59
C PHE A 13 -10.52 -2.98 -23.87
N ALA A 14 -11.78 -3.38 -24.09
CA ALA A 14 -12.93 -2.79 -23.40
C ALA A 14 -12.86 -3.00 -21.88
N VAL A 15 -12.50 -4.20 -21.41
CA VAL A 15 -12.34 -4.51 -19.99
C VAL A 15 -11.18 -3.74 -19.37
N LEU A 16 -10.02 -3.63 -20.04
CA LEU A 16 -8.89 -2.84 -19.56
C LEU A 16 -9.22 -1.34 -19.50
N GLY A 17 -9.85 -0.79 -20.54
CA GLY A 17 -10.31 0.59 -20.60
C GLY A 17 -11.32 0.92 -19.50
N TRP A 18 -12.31 0.03 -19.26
CA TRP A 18 -13.28 0.17 -18.18
C TRP A 18 -12.62 0.12 -16.79
N ARG A 19 -11.68 -0.81 -16.55
CA ARG A 19 -10.92 -0.90 -15.29
C ARG A 19 -10.09 0.36 -15.05
N GLY A 20 -9.42 0.89 -16.08
CA GLY A 20 -8.68 2.15 -16.03
C GLY A 20 -9.58 3.36 -15.73
N LEU A 21 -10.72 3.48 -16.42
CA LEU A 21 -11.70 4.54 -16.19
C LEU A 21 -12.33 4.46 -14.80
N ARG A 22 -12.67 3.25 -14.32
CA ARG A 22 -13.16 3.01 -12.95
C ARG A 22 -12.12 3.47 -11.92
N ARG A 23 -10.85 3.06 -12.05
CA ARG A 23 -9.77 3.53 -11.16
C ARG A 23 -9.61 5.06 -11.19
N ARG A 24 -9.64 5.71 -12.36
CA ARG A 24 -9.60 7.18 -12.50
C ARG A 24 -10.83 7.91 -11.93
N ARG A 25 -11.99 7.23 -11.79
CA ARG A 25 -13.18 7.75 -11.10
C ARG A 25 -13.05 7.61 -9.58
N GLN A 26 -12.58 6.45 -9.11
CA GLN A 26 -12.33 6.17 -7.68
C GLN A 26 -11.31 7.15 -7.08
N LEU A 27 -10.16 7.35 -7.75
CA LEU A 27 -9.14 8.30 -7.28
C LEU A 27 -9.68 9.73 -7.15
N ARG A 28 -10.39 10.25 -8.15
CA ARG A 28 -10.98 11.60 -8.08
C ARG A 28 -12.02 11.72 -6.98
N PHE A 29 -12.83 10.68 -6.77
CA PHE A 29 -13.78 10.63 -5.66
C PHE A 29 -13.08 10.68 -4.29
N LEU A 30 -11.94 9.98 -4.12
CA LEU A 30 -11.13 10.05 -2.90
C LEU A 30 -10.48 11.43 -2.69
N GLN A 31 -9.81 11.96 -3.71
CA GLN A 31 -9.17 13.29 -3.69
C GLN A 31 -10.15 14.40 -3.28
N GLN A 32 -11.39 14.32 -3.79
CA GLN A 32 -12.43 15.34 -3.62
C GLN A 32 -13.46 15.00 -2.54
N TYR A 33 -13.24 13.96 -1.73
CA TYR A 33 -14.22 13.56 -0.72
C TYR A 33 -14.35 14.62 0.38
N ARG A 34 -15.59 15.03 0.67
CA ARG A 34 -15.90 15.96 1.77
C ARG A 34 -16.59 15.18 2.89
N PHE A 35 -15.92 15.14 4.03
CA PHE A 35 -16.48 14.66 5.28
C PHE A 35 -17.63 15.55 5.74
N ASP A 36 -18.47 15.05 6.63
CA ASP A 36 -19.54 15.85 7.21
C ASP A 36 -19.03 16.69 8.38
N ALA A 37 -19.54 17.92 8.52
CA ALA A 37 -19.25 18.76 9.68
C ALA A 37 -19.73 18.13 11.00
N ALA A 38 -20.66 17.18 10.95
CA ALA A 38 -21.02 16.35 12.09
C ALA A 38 -19.83 15.55 12.67
N TYR A 39 -18.92 15.03 11.83
CA TYR A 39 -17.79 14.21 12.30
C TYR A 39 -16.73 15.08 13.01
N ARG A 40 -16.54 16.34 12.59
CA ARG A 40 -15.70 17.32 13.31
C ARG A 40 -16.17 17.54 14.76
N LYS A 41 -17.49 17.56 14.99
CA LYS A 41 -18.08 17.72 16.34
C LYS A 41 -17.79 16.54 17.26
N ALA A 42 -17.66 15.33 16.71
CA ALA A 42 -17.26 14.15 17.50
C ALA A 42 -15.81 14.29 17.98
N ILE A 43 -14.89 14.71 17.10
CA ILE A 43 -13.49 14.97 17.45
C ILE A 43 -13.40 16.07 18.51
N TRP A 44 -14.16 17.17 18.37
CA TRP A 44 -14.12 18.29 19.31
C TRP A 44 -14.54 17.93 20.74
N ARG A 45 -15.34 16.86 20.93
CA ARG A 45 -15.66 16.34 22.27
C ARG A 45 -14.42 15.79 22.97
N ASP A 46 -13.54 15.11 22.21
CA ASP A 46 -12.38 14.40 22.74
C ASP A 46 -11.11 15.26 22.69
N TYR A 47 -11.06 16.24 21.78
CA TYR A 47 -9.96 17.17 21.55
C TYR A 47 -10.47 18.63 21.38
N PRO A 48 -11.00 19.27 22.43
CA PRO A 48 -11.68 20.58 22.34
C PRO A 48 -10.75 21.75 22.01
N TYR A 49 -9.43 21.57 22.14
CA TYR A 49 -8.41 22.59 21.83
C TYR A 49 -7.99 22.65 20.36
N LEU A 50 -8.46 21.73 19.51
CA LEU A 50 -8.07 21.69 18.09
C LEU A 50 -8.73 22.81 17.28
N SER A 51 -7.92 23.47 16.45
CA SER A 51 -8.41 24.48 15.51
C SER A 51 -9.11 23.86 14.29
N ASP A 52 -9.93 24.64 13.59
CA ASP A 52 -10.50 24.25 12.29
C ASP A 52 -9.45 23.89 11.23
N ALA A 53 -8.21 24.41 11.35
CA ALA A 53 -7.10 24.04 10.48
C ALA A 53 -6.59 22.62 10.82
N ASN A 54 -6.44 22.28 12.10
CA ASN A 54 -6.06 20.93 12.55
C ASN A 54 -7.12 19.90 12.08
N LEU A 55 -8.41 20.25 12.18
CA LEU A 55 -9.52 19.42 11.69
C LEU A 55 -9.53 19.29 10.15
N ALA A 56 -9.19 20.35 9.41
CA ALA A 56 -9.03 20.26 7.95
C ALA A 56 -7.81 19.41 7.53
N GLN A 57 -6.71 19.45 8.29
CA GLN A 57 -5.55 18.57 8.09
C GLN A 57 -5.89 17.11 8.39
N ALA A 58 -6.72 16.84 9.40
CA ALA A 58 -7.24 15.49 9.67
C ALA A 58 -8.06 14.93 8.49
N GLU A 59 -8.90 15.77 7.87
CA GLU A 59 -9.67 15.40 6.66
C GLU A 59 -8.79 15.18 5.42
N GLU A 60 -7.61 15.83 5.32
CA GLU A 60 -6.62 15.56 4.26
C GLU A 60 -5.81 14.29 4.56
N ALA A 61 -5.40 14.07 5.82
CA ALA A 61 -4.69 12.87 6.25
C ALA A 61 -5.56 11.60 6.11
N LEU A 62 -6.86 11.67 6.43
CA LEU A 62 -7.75 10.53 6.21
C LEU A 62 -8.00 10.26 4.71
N ARG A 63 -8.02 11.31 3.86
CA ARG A 63 -7.97 11.12 2.39
C ARG A 63 -6.66 10.49 1.94
N GLN A 64 -5.53 10.86 2.53
CA GLN A 64 -4.23 10.20 2.30
C GLN A 64 -4.32 8.70 2.60
N PHE A 65 -4.89 8.32 3.74
CA PHE A 65 -5.00 6.92 4.17
C PHE A 65 -5.84 6.08 3.19
N PHE A 66 -6.96 6.62 2.72
CA PHE A 66 -7.80 5.96 1.72
C PHE A 66 -7.14 5.91 0.33
N ILE A 67 -6.37 6.94 -0.05
CA ILE A 67 -5.58 6.94 -1.28
C ILE A 67 -4.47 5.88 -1.22
N MET A 68 -3.77 5.73 -0.08
CA MET A 68 -2.77 4.68 0.14
C MET A 68 -3.34 3.27 -0.10
N HIS A 69 -4.53 2.98 0.45
CA HIS A 69 -5.23 1.70 0.23
C HIS A 69 -5.69 1.51 -1.21
N TRP A 70 -6.06 2.58 -1.91
CA TRP A 70 -6.40 2.52 -3.34
C TRP A 70 -5.15 2.27 -4.23
N LEU A 71 -3.98 2.83 -3.87
CA LEU A 71 -2.71 2.51 -4.51
C LEU A 71 -2.33 1.03 -4.30
N ALA A 72 -2.31 0.59 -3.04
CA ALA A 72 -1.75 -0.68 -2.60
C ALA A 72 -2.80 -1.60 -1.92
N PRO A 73 -3.85 -2.07 -2.63
CA PRO A 73 -5.00 -2.80 -2.07
C PRO A 73 -4.70 -4.25 -1.61
N ARG A 74 -3.42 -4.59 -1.44
CA ARG A 74 -2.93 -5.86 -0.86
C ARG A 74 -1.91 -5.64 0.25
N ALA A 75 -1.48 -4.40 0.49
CA ALA A 75 -0.54 -4.10 1.56
C ALA A 75 -1.29 -4.04 2.89
N GLN A 76 -0.68 -4.59 3.94
CA GLN A 76 -1.10 -4.36 5.31
C GLN A 76 -0.58 -2.99 5.72
N LEU A 77 -1.47 -1.99 5.82
CA LEU A 77 -1.12 -0.62 6.18
C LEU A 77 -1.80 -0.26 7.51
N GLN A 78 -1.00 0.01 8.53
CA GLN A 78 -1.47 0.53 9.81
C GLN A 78 -1.70 2.05 9.73
N MET A 79 -2.64 2.57 10.52
CA MET A 79 -2.89 4.01 10.65
C MET A 79 -1.74 4.68 11.43
N PRO A 80 -1.09 5.74 10.90
CA PRO A 80 0.02 6.46 11.56
C PRO A 80 -0.38 7.73 12.33
N SER A 81 -1.66 8.08 12.43
CA SER A 81 -2.12 9.24 13.22
C SER A 81 -3.39 8.91 14.00
N ARG A 82 -3.39 9.22 15.31
CA ARG A 82 -4.55 9.10 16.19
C ARG A 82 -5.63 10.11 15.82
N LEU A 83 -5.27 11.32 15.40
CA LEU A 83 -6.26 12.32 14.96
C LEU A 83 -6.99 11.89 13.67
N ALA A 84 -6.27 11.29 12.72
CA ALA A 84 -6.87 10.70 11.52
C ALA A 84 -7.71 9.44 11.86
N ASP A 85 -7.28 8.63 12.83
CA ASP A 85 -8.03 7.47 13.31
C ASP A 85 -9.34 7.86 14.02
N ALA A 86 -9.31 8.90 14.85
CA ALA A 86 -10.49 9.44 15.53
C ALA A 86 -11.54 9.97 14.54
N LEU A 87 -11.11 10.69 13.48
CA LEU A 87 -11.99 11.09 12.38
C LEU A 87 -12.58 9.87 11.67
N TRP A 88 -11.80 8.81 11.45
CA TRP A 88 -12.29 7.61 10.77
C TRP A 88 -13.30 6.85 11.63
N HIS A 89 -13.04 6.69 12.93
CA HIS A 89 -14.01 6.13 13.88
C HIS A 89 -15.34 6.90 13.85
N ALA A 90 -15.30 8.24 13.93
CA ALA A 90 -16.51 9.07 13.84
C ALA A 90 -17.25 8.90 12.50
N PHE A 91 -16.54 8.71 11.40
CA PHE A 91 -17.12 8.48 10.07
C PHE A 91 -17.77 7.08 9.93
N ILE A 92 -17.18 6.03 10.49
CA ILE A 92 -17.71 4.65 10.41
C ILE A 92 -19.09 4.52 11.07
N LEU A 93 -19.36 5.31 12.12
CA LEU A 93 -20.64 5.29 12.85
C LEU A 93 -21.82 5.73 11.97
N ASP A 94 -21.62 6.58 10.96
CA ASP A 94 -22.59 6.81 9.88
C ASP A 94 -22.53 5.65 8.88
N THR A 95 -22.99 4.48 9.33
CA THR A 95 -22.88 3.21 8.60
C THR A 95 -23.44 3.28 7.18
N ARG A 96 -24.50 4.06 6.96
CA ARG A 96 -25.11 4.26 5.63
C ARG A 96 -24.21 5.06 4.71
N ARG A 97 -23.67 6.21 5.15
CA ARG A 97 -22.77 7.04 4.35
C ARG A 97 -21.40 6.40 4.18
N TYR A 98 -20.91 5.70 5.20
CA TYR A 98 -19.67 4.93 5.14
C TYR A 98 -19.77 3.78 4.14
N GLN A 99 -20.84 2.98 4.14
CA GLN A 99 -21.07 1.93 3.12
C GLN A 99 -21.12 2.52 1.70
N GLN A 100 -21.82 3.64 1.49
CA GLN A 100 -21.86 4.33 0.20
C GLN A 100 -20.49 4.86 -0.23
N PHE A 101 -19.70 5.39 0.72
CA PHE A 101 -18.33 5.80 0.49
C PHE A 101 -17.45 4.62 0.07
N CYS A 102 -17.45 3.52 0.82
CA CYS A 102 -16.65 2.34 0.51
C CYS A 102 -16.99 1.77 -0.88
N GLN A 103 -18.28 1.69 -1.23
CA GLN A 103 -18.72 1.20 -2.54
C GLN A 103 -18.32 2.14 -3.70
N ARG A 104 -18.16 3.44 -3.45
CA ARG A 104 -17.70 4.42 -4.46
C ARG A 104 -16.17 4.53 -4.55
N ALA A 105 -15.47 4.45 -3.42
CA ALA A 105 -14.01 4.52 -3.33
C ALA A 105 -13.34 3.21 -3.74
N PHE A 106 -13.76 2.08 -3.16
CA PHE A 106 -13.10 0.77 -3.29
C PHE A 106 -13.97 -0.24 -4.06
N GLY A 107 -15.29 -0.06 -4.08
CA GLY A 107 -16.23 -0.97 -4.77
C GLY A 107 -16.50 -2.27 -4.02
N HIS A 108 -16.18 -2.28 -2.73
CA HIS A 108 -16.47 -3.28 -1.71
C HIS A 108 -16.44 -2.57 -0.36
N MET A 109 -16.83 -3.23 0.73
CA MET A 109 -16.71 -2.68 2.08
C MET A 109 -15.24 -2.54 2.47
N PHE A 110 -14.85 -1.38 3.03
CA PHE A 110 -13.51 -1.17 3.59
C PHE A 110 -13.61 -1.23 5.11
N HIS A 111 -12.96 -2.22 5.71
CA HIS A 111 -13.07 -2.49 7.13
C HIS A 111 -11.96 -1.77 7.90
N HIS A 112 -12.33 -1.18 9.03
CA HIS A 112 -11.37 -0.70 10.03
C HIS A 112 -10.78 -1.89 10.79
N LEU A 113 -9.49 -1.82 11.09
CA LEU A 113 -8.76 -2.80 11.90
C LEU A 113 -8.05 -2.04 13.01
N PRO A 114 -8.51 -2.13 14.28
CA PRO A 114 -7.91 -1.40 15.39
C PRO A 114 -6.43 -1.74 15.59
N ALA A 115 -5.59 -0.72 15.77
CA ALA A 115 -4.14 -0.86 15.86
C ALA A 115 -3.65 -1.68 17.09
N GLN A 116 -4.52 -1.99 18.04
CA GLN A 116 -4.17 -2.57 19.35
C GLN A 116 -3.99 -4.10 19.35
N ALA A 117 -4.25 -4.79 18.23
CA ALA A 117 -4.34 -6.26 18.18
C ALA A 117 -2.99 -7.02 18.25
N ALA A 118 -1.85 -6.36 18.47
CA ALA A 118 -0.52 -6.90 18.13
C ALA A 118 0.52 -7.01 19.28
N SER A 119 0.19 -6.62 20.52
CA SER A 119 1.19 -6.41 21.58
C SER A 119 1.01 -7.21 22.88
N ALA A 120 0.13 -8.22 22.90
CA ALA A 120 -0.01 -9.11 24.05
C ALA A 120 1.20 -10.06 24.19
N GLY A 121 2.02 -9.87 25.24
CA GLY A 121 3.08 -10.81 25.64
C GLY A 121 4.49 -10.55 25.10
N VAL A 122 4.76 -9.40 24.48
CA VAL A 122 6.08 -9.02 23.95
C VAL A 122 6.76 -7.98 24.85
N SER A 123 8.10 -8.04 25.01
CA SER A 123 8.84 -7.05 25.80
C SER A 123 8.74 -5.64 25.17
N GLN A 124 8.76 -4.57 25.99
CA GLN A 124 8.54 -3.20 25.52
C GLN A 124 9.51 -2.77 24.40
N HIS A 125 10.78 -3.20 24.47
CA HIS A 125 11.79 -2.92 23.44
C HIS A 125 11.49 -3.66 22.12
N GLN A 126 11.14 -4.94 22.19
CA GLN A 126 10.74 -5.72 21.02
C GLN A 126 9.42 -5.21 20.43
N ALA A 127 8.48 -4.77 21.27
CA ALA A 127 7.22 -4.17 20.82
C ALA A 127 7.48 -2.89 20.00
N ALA A 128 8.37 -2.00 20.47
CA ALA A 128 8.79 -0.81 19.73
C ALA A 128 9.50 -1.14 18.41
N GLN A 129 10.40 -2.13 18.40
CA GLN A 129 11.09 -2.58 17.18
C GLN A 129 10.12 -3.23 16.18
N ASN A 130 9.17 -4.04 16.66
CA ASN A 130 8.13 -4.66 15.83
C ASN A 130 7.20 -3.59 15.25
N GLN A 131 6.81 -2.58 16.03
CA GLN A 131 6.03 -1.44 15.55
C GLN A 131 6.80 -0.64 14.48
N ALA A 132 8.09 -0.37 14.70
CA ALA A 132 8.95 0.30 13.71
C ALA A 132 8.96 -0.46 12.35
N ALA A 133 9.08 -1.79 12.38
CA ALA A 133 9.02 -2.61 11.17
C ALA A 133 7.62 -2.64 10.52
N GLN A 134 6.56 -2.75 11.33
CA GLN A 134 5.16 -2.81 10.86
C GLN A 134 4.66 -1.50 10.23
N MET A 135 5.27 -0.36 10.56
CA MET A 135 4.92 0.94 9.99
C MET A 135 5.61 1.26 8.66
N GLN A 136 6.70 0.57 8.28
CA GLN A 136 7.42 0.82 7.02
C GLN A 136 6.53 0.67 5.76
N PRO A 137 5.59 -0.30 5.65
CA PRO A 137 4.63 -0.34 4.55
C PRO A 137 3.72 0.89 4.49
N SER A 138 3.24 1.38 5.64
CA SER A 138 2.45 2.62 5.72
C SER A 138 3.25 3.84 5.31
N TRP A 139 4.50 3.96 5.77
CA TRP A 139 5.41 5.02 5.35
C TRP A 139 5.63 5.00 3.84
N ASN A 140 5.94 3.83 3.29
CA ASN A 140 6.16 3.66 1.86
C ASN A 140 4.92 4.02 1.04
N ALA A 141 3.71 3.60 1.46
CA ALA A 141 2.47 3.94 0.78
C ALA A 141 2.14 5.44 0.90
N ALA A 142 2.34 6.05 2.07
CA ALA A 142 2.14 7.49 2.29
C ALA A 142 3.12 8.31 1.42
N MET A 143 4.39 7.91 1.35
CA MET A 143 5.38 8.50 0.47
C MET A 143 5.02 8.36 -1.02
N HIS A 144 4.36 7.28 -1.45
CA HIS A 144 3.85 7.14 -2.81
C HIS A 144 2.61 8.02 -3.09
N SER A 145 1.77 8.26 -2.08
CA SER A 145 0.55 9.09 -2.23
C SER A 145 0.83 10.53 -2.66
N ARG A 146 2.06 11.05 -2.46
CA ARG A 146 2.50 12.40 -2.91
C ARG A 146 2.37 12.65 -4.41
N ARG A 147 2.25 11.59 -5.22
CA ARG A 147 1.99 11.68 -6.67
C ARG A 147 0.49 11.84 -7.00
N TYR A 148 -0.38 11.80 -5.99
CA TYR A 148 -1.83 11.64 -6.12
C TYR A 148 -2.65 12.61 -5.27
N MET A 149 -2.03 13.43 -4.42
CA MET A 149 -2.71 14.49 -3.65
C MET A 149 -1.74 15.65 -3.36
N VAL A 150 -2.30 16.86 -3.26
CA VAL A 150 -1.59 18.04 -2.73
C VAL A 150 -1.61 17.97 -1.20
N GLY A 151 -0.59 18.47 -0.51
CA GLY A 151 -0.51 18.40 0.94
C GLY A 151 -0.19 17.00 1.51
N ALA A 152 0.23 16.05 0.67
CA ALA A 152 0.63 14.70 1.09
C ALA A 152 1.80 14.67 2.10
N LEU A 153 2.58 15.75 2.15
CA LEU A 153 3.76 15.92 3.00
C LEU A 153 3.64 17.22 3.80
N LEU A 154 4.13 17.21 5.03
CA LEU A 154 4.31 18.37 5.90
C LEU A 154 5.78 18.39 6.35
N GLY A 155 6.53 19.44 6.00
CA GLY A 155 7.99 19.50 6.25
C GLY A 155 8.83 18.43 5.53
N GLY A 156 8.26 17.71 4.56
CA GLY A 156 8.91 16.58 3.87
C GLY A 156 8.51 15.20 4.41
N ILE A 157 8.07 15.13 5.68
CA ILE A 157 7.46 13.95 6.30
C ILE A 157 6.05 13.75 5.71
N PRO A 158 5.54 12.53 5.47
CA PRO A 158 4.15 12.34 5.08
C PRO A 158 3.17 12.94 6.09
N LEU A 159 2.16 13.69 5.62
CA LEU A 159 1.20 14.41 6.47
C LEU A 159 0.63 13.51 7.57
N LEU A 160 0.23 12.29 7.20
CA LEU A 160 -0.28 11.26 8.10
C LEU A 160 0.64 10.87 9.28
N PHE A 161 1.97 10.99 9.14
CA PHE A 161 2.94 10.75 10.21
C PHE A 161 3.30 12.03 10.98
N ALA A 162 3.09 13.21 10.38
CA ALA A 162 3.37 14.50 10.99
C ALA A 162 2.15 15.10 11.73
N LEU A 163 0.94 14.62 11.45
CA LEU A 163 -0.32 15.26 11.87
C LEU A 163 -0.46 15.39 13.39
N ASP A 164 -0.25 14.31 14.14
CA ASP A 164 -0.44 14.31 15.60
C ASP A 164 0.52 15.30 16.30
N ALA A 165 1.76 15.37 15.83
CA ALA A 165 2.77 16.32 16.30
C ALA A 165 2.43 17.77 15.89
N ALA A 166 2.02 17.99 14.65
CA ALA A 166 1.66 19.32 14.13
C ALA A 166 0.38 19.89 14.76
N ALA A 167 -0.54 19.02 15.16
CA ALA A 167 -1.76 19.37 15.88
C ALA A 167 -1.58 19.42 17.41
N ALA A 168 -0.37 19.10 17.91
CA ALA A 168 0.00 19.04 19.33
C ALA A 168 -0.93 18.17 20.19
N LEU A 169 -1.24 16.95 19.74
CA LEU A 169 -2.03 16.00 20.53
C LEU A 169 -1.25 15.50 21.75
N GLU A 170 -1.79 15.69 22.95
CA GLU A 170 -1.23 15.21 24.22
C GLU A 170 -1.03 13.68 24.26
N ASP A 171 -1.92 12.92 23.60
CA ASP A 171 -1.86 11.47 23.49
C ASP A 171 -1.43 10.98 22.09
N GLY A 172 -0.97 11.89 21.22
CA GLY A 172 -0.67 11.63 19.82
C GLY A 172 0.44 10.61 19.59
N TRP A 173 0.47 10.00 18.41
CA TRP A 173 1.58 9.15 17.99
C TRP A 173 2.74 10.01 17.47
N LEU A 174 3.63 10.37 18.40
CA LEU A 174 4.84 11.13 18.12
C LEU A 174 5.98 10.17 17.71
N TYR A 175 6.58 10.43 16.53
CA TYR A 175 7.69 9.62 16.00
C TYR A 175 9.04 10.34 16.19
N PRO A 176 10.04 9.71 16.81
CA PRO A 176 11.38 10.29 16.94
C PRO A 176 12.03 10.57 15.58
N PRO A 177 12.85 11.64 15.44
CA PRO A 177 13.55 11.96 14.19
C PRO A 177 14.34 10.78 13.62
N GLU A 178 15.01 10.02 14.48
CA GLU A 178 15.86 8.88 14.10
C GLU A 178 15.06 7.76 13.43
N LEU A 179 13.79 7.58 13.84
CA LEU A 179 12.88 6.60 13.26
C LEU A 179 12.29 7.08 11.93
N LEU A 180 12.00 8.38 11.82
CA LEU A 180 11.58 9.01 10.57
C LEU A 180 12.69 8.93 9.51
N ASP A 181 13.94 9.20 9.90
CA ASP A 181 15.12 9.08 9.05
C ASP A 181 15.40 7.61 8.66
N GLN A 182 15.22 6.65 9.58
CA GLN A 182 15.31 5.23 9.26
C GLN A 182 14.31 4.82 8.16
N TRP A 183 13.04 5.20 8.31
CA TRP A 183 12.01 4.90 7.31
C TRP A 183 12.23 5.63 5.99
N ALA A 184 12.74 6.87 6.02
CA ALA A 184 13.11 7.66 4.84
C ALA A 184 14.27 7.01 4.07
N ALA A 185 15.32 6.58 4.77
CA ALA A 185 16.48 5.91 4.19
C ALA A 185 16.08 4.56 3.54
N ALA A 186 15.28 3.75 4.23
CA ALA A 186 14.76 2.48 3.70
C ALA A 186 13.88 2.68 2.46
N PHE A 187 13.03 3.72 2.45
CA PHE A 187 12.25 4.11 1.27
C PHE A 187 13.16 4.51 0.08
N ALA A 188 14.21 5.29 0.33
CA ALA A 188 15.15 5.74 -0.70
C ALA A 188 15.96 4.57 -1.28
N GLN A 189 16.44 3.65 -0.44
CA GLN A 189 17.15 2.44 -0.86
C GLN A 189 16.27 1.54 -1.74
N ALA A 190 15.02 1.32 -1.35
CA ALA A 190 14.06 0.54 -2.14
C ALA A 190 13.76 1.20 -3.51
N ALA A 191 13.69 2.53 -3.57
CA ALA A 191 13.53 3.26 -4.83
C ALA A 191 14.76 3.13 -5.74
N ALA A 192 15.98 3.22 -5.19
CA ALA A 192 17.22 3.08 -5.95
C ALA A 192 17.39 1.67 -6.55
N ALA A 193 17.07 0.62 -5.77
CA ALA A 193 17.09 -0.77 -6.24
C ALA A 193 16.06 -1.04 -7.35
N ALA A 194 14.91 -0.35 -7.32
CA ALA A 194 13.91 -0.46 -8.38
C ALA A 194 14.38 0.18 -9.69
N SER A 195 15.17 1.26 -9.66
CA SER A 195 15.78 1.83 -10.87
C SER A 195 16.86 0.94 -11.49
N SER A 196 17.80 0.41 -10.69
CA SER A 196 18.89 -0.42 -11.23
C SER A 196 18.42 -1.73 -11.87
N SER A 197 17.28 -2.27 -11.43
CA SER A 197 16.66 -3.43 -12.09
C SER A 197 16.10 -3.16 -13.49
N MET A 198 15.85 -1.89 -13.86
CA MET A 198 15.33 -1.54 -15.20
C MET A 198 16.45 -1.42 -16.23
N ASP A 199 17.54 -0.73 -15.91
CA ASP A 199 18.69 -0.59 -16.82
C ASP A 199 19.37 -1.93 -17.14
N SER A 200 19.25 -2.91 -16.24
CA SER A 200 19.73 -4.29 -16.45
C SER A 200 18.99 -5.06 -17.56
N SER A 201 17.95 -4.49 -18.19
CA SER A 201 17.14 -5.16 -19.22
C SER A 201 17.43 -4.74 -20.66
N SER A 202 18.29 -3.75 -20.89
CA SER A 202 18.67 -3.32 -22.24
C SER A 202 19.86 -4.13 -22.78
N SER A 203 19.60 -5.34 -23.26
CA SER A 203 20.58 -6.12 -24.04
C SER A 203 20.96 -5.37 -25.33
N PRO A 204 22.25 -5.02 -25.55
CA PRO A 204 22.66 -4.39 -26.79
C PRO A 204 22.63 -5.40 -27.95
N VAL A 205 21.70 -5.23 -28.89
CA VAL A 205 21.65 -6.01 -30.14
C VAL A 205 22.68 -5.47 -31.15
N SER A 206 23.96 -5.61 -30.81
CA SER A 206 25.08 -5.24 -31.67
C SER A 206 25.28 -6.27 -32.78
N GLY A 207 24.55 -6.12 -33.88
CA GLY A 207 24.77 -6.86 -35.12
C GLY A 207 25.73 -6.14 -36.09
N SER A 208 26.22 -6.89 -37.07
CA SER A 208 27.04 -6.46 -38.24
C SER A 208 28.41 -5.82 -37.97
N ASP A 209 29.43 -6.67 -38.07
CA ASP A 209 30.53 -6.59 -39.06
C ASP A 209 31.29 -5.28 -39.28
N SER A 210 32.60 -5.33 -39.01
CA SER A 210 33.65 -4.87 -39.95
C SER A 210 35.00 -5.52 -39.63
N SER A 211 35.87 -5.64 -40.63
CA SER A 211 37.08 -6.48 -40.60
C SER A 211 38.37 -5.77 -40.18
N SER A 212 39.37 -6.59 -39.79
CA SER A 212 40.82 -6.34 -39.79
C SER A 212 41.37 -5.18 -38.95
N TYR A 213 42.26 -5.49 -38.00
CA TYR A 213 43.72 -5.53 -38.25
C TYR A 213 44.39 -6.55 -37.29
N ARG A 214 45.73 -6.65 -37.25
CA ARG A 214 46.50 -7.73 -36.62
C ARG A 214 47.42 -7.24 -35.47
N ASP A 215 48.17 -8.21 -34.93
CA ASP A 215 49.46 -8.12 -34.23
C ASP A 215 49.41 -7.85 -32.70
N ASP A 216 50.27 -8.44 -31.84
CA ASP A 216 50.99 -9.73 -31.90
C ASP A 216 51.53 -10.07 -30.48
N SER A 217 51.59 -11.36 -30.10
CA SER A 217 52.31 -11.93 -28.92
C SER A 217 51.89 -11.44 -27.50
N SER A 218 51.93 -12.19 -26.39
CA SER A 218 52.12 -13.61 -26.01
C SER A 218 51.73 -13.74 -24.50
N SER A 219 51.89 -14.80 -23.68
CA SER A 219 52.54 -16.12 -23.80
C SER A 219 52.09 -17.08 -22.66
N ALA A 220 52.15 -18.40 -22.91
CA ALA A 220 52.29 -19.54 -21.96
C ALA A 220 51.21 -19.83 -20.87
N GLY A 221 51.03 -21.13 -20.55
CA GLY A 221 50.18 -21.68 -19.46
C GLY A 221 48.86 -22.28 -19.96
N ASP A 222 48.79 -23.49 -20.53
CA ASP A 222 49.08 -24.85 -20.00
C ASP A 222 47.86 -25.56 -19.36
N SER A 223 47.50 -26.69 -19.98
CA SER A 223 46.71 -27.86 -19.56
C SER A 223 45.67 -27.77 -18.43
N SER A 224 44.41 -28.11 -18.76
CA SER A 224 43.86 -29.46 -18.41
C SER A 224 42.44 -29.70 -18.96
N ASP A 225 42.20 -30.91 -19.46
CA ASP A 225 40.88 -31.39 -19.89
C ASP A 225 40.02 -31.87 -18.72
N VAL A 226 38.72 -31.53 -18.72
CA VAL A 226 37.68 -32.34 -18.05
C VAL A 226 36.42 -32.39 -18.93
N ALA A 227 35.72 -33.52 -18.87
CA ALA A 227 34.77 -33.93 -19.90
C ALA A 227 33.33 -33.43 -19.69
N SER A 228 32.60 -33.44 -20.81
CA SER A 228 31.16 -33.27 -20.93
C SER A 228 30.34 -34.08 -19.92
N SER A 229 29.30 -33.48 -19.35
CA SER A 229 28.01 -34.17 -19.20
C SER A 229 26.85 -33.17 -19.18
N SER A 230 25.83 -33.45 -19.99
CA SER A 230 24.58 -32.71 -20.04
C SER A 230 23.52 -33.43 -19.22
N THR A 231 22.92 -32.76 -18.23
CA THR A 231 21.68 -33.20 -17.60
C THR A 231 20.70 -32.04 -17.47
N SER A 232 19.65 -32.07 -18.28
CA SER A 232 18.44 -31.29 -18.04
C SER A 232 17.80 -31.73 -16.73
N ALA A 233 17.30 -30.78 -15.95
CA ALA A 233 16.53 -31.05 -14.74
C ALA A 233 15.29 -30.15 -14.72
N ASP A 234 14.29 -30.51 -15.51
CA ASP A 234 12.94 -29.94 -15.38
C ASP A 234 12.40 -30.24 -13.98
N SER A 235 11.54 -29.37 -13.44
CA SER A 235 10.97 -29.52 -12.09
C SER A 235 9.55 -28.98 -12.04
N ASP A 236 8.63 -29.75 -12.61
CA ASP A 236 7.19 -29.61 -12.39
C ASP A 236 6.79 -30.11 -11.00
N GLY A 237 5.90 -29.37 -10.32
CA GLY A 237 5.28 -29.80 -9.06
C GLY A 237 5.23 -28.68 -8.01
N GLY A 238 4.07 -28.33 -7.45
CA GLY A 238 2.72 -28.80 -7.76
C GLY A 238 1.65 -27.96 -7.06
N SER A 239 0.43 -27.94 -7.60
CA SER A 239 -0.68 -27.15 -7.06
C SER A 239 -1.45 -27.90 -5.97
N SER A 240 -1.40 -27.40 -4.73
CA SER A 240 -2.18 -27.90 -3.60
C SER A 240 -3.43 -27.05 -3.36
N SER A 241 -4.54 -27.43 -4.00
CA SER A 241 -5.87 -26.87 -3.73
C SER A 241 -6.43 -27.39 -2.41
N CYS A 242 -6.61 -26.53 -1.40
CA CYS A 242 -7.36 -26.88 -0.19
C CYS A 242 -8.83 -26.43 -0.29
N SER A 243 -9.73 -27.41 -0.44
CA SER A 243 -11.17 -27.18 -0.55
C SER A 243 -11.88 -27.24 0.80
N GLY A 244 -12.81 -26.31 1.02
CA GLY A 244 -14.07 -26.53 1.73
C GLY A 244 -14.05 -27.05 3.18
N SER A 245 -14.48 -26.20 4.12
CA SER A 245 -15.11 -26.65 5.36
C SER A 245 -16.31 -25.76 5.66
N SER A 246 -17.50 -26.21 5.22
CA SER A 246 -18.78 -25.56 5.49
C SER A 246 -19.34 -26.04 6.81
N CYS A 247 -19.39 -25.19 7.83
CA CYS A 247 -20.12 -25.45 9.08
C CYS A 247 -21.50 -24.78 9.04
N GLY A 248 -22.50 -25.51 8.54
CA GLY A 248 -23.91 -25.13 8.71
C GLY A 248 -24.39 -25.50 10.12
N GLY A 249 -24.90 -24.54 10.87
CA GLY A 249 -25.54 -24.74 12.18
C GLY A 249 -26.93 -24.11 12.19
N SER A 250 -27.95 -24.89 12.58
CA SER A 250 -29.36 -24.53 12.38
C SER A 250 -29.97 -23.72 13.54
N SER A 251 -30.90 -22.85 13.14
CA SER A 251 -32.03 -22.28 13.89
C SER A 251 -32.37 -22.86 15.27
N CYS A 252 -32.57 -21.98 16.24
CA CYS A 252 -33.63 -22.10 17.23
C CYS A 252 -34.35 -20.75 17.39
N GLY A 253 -35.62 -20.79 17.79
CA GLY A 253 -36.46 -19.60 17.96
C GLY A 253 -37.57 -19.85 18.99
N GLY A 254 -38.23 -18.76 19.40
CA GLY A 254 -39.06 -18.71 20.61
C GLY A 254 -38.32 -17.96 21.74
N GLY A 255 -39.00 -17.28 22.67
CA GLY A 255 -40.44 -17.11 22.83
C GLY A 255 -40.77 -15.81 23.56
N SER A 256 -42.05 -15.56 23.82
CA SER A 256 -42.58 -14.39 24.54
C SER A 256 -42.62 -14.61 26.06
N SER A 257 -42.95 -13.52 26.79
CA SER A 257 -43.33 -13.47 28.22
C SER A 257 -42.20 -13.78 29.21
N ASP A 258 -42.10 -13.09 30.36
CA ASP A 258 -42.96 -12.04 30.95
C ASP A 258 -42.22 -10.71 31.16
#